data_AF-A0A2S2QJ83-F1
#
_entry.id   AF-A0A2S2QJ83-F1
#
_cell.length_a   1.000
_cell.length_b   1.000
_cell.length_c   1.000
_cell.angle_alpha   90.00
_cell.angle_beta   90.00
_cell.angle_gamma   90.00
#
_symmetry.space_group_name_H-M   'P 1'
#
loop_
_entity.id
_entity.type
_entity.pdbx_description
1 polymer ?
#
loop_
_entity_poly.entity_id
_entity_poly.type
_entity_poly.pdbx_seq_one_letter_code
_entity_poly.pdbx_strand_id
1 'polypeptide(L)'
;MYKSTYDGASVMSGSTNGVQVKIREVSKNKCPYIHCYAHRLNLVLVDVAKSVEIVDNTIGLLEVIYAYQSSSTLRYKIFFDVQKDCETILKVPQYSNTRWVAKYKGIHFFLIRFEHVIKALSQLSSSSKKKRP
;
A
#
# COMPACT_ATOMS: atom_id res chain seq x y z
N MET A 1 29.95 -11.04 7.06
CA MET A 1 29.28 -11.76 5.96
C MET A 1 28.04 -10.96 5.57
N TYR A 2 28.12 -10.14 4.52
CA TYR A 2 26.99 -9.32 4.08
C TYR A 2 25.99 -10.23 3.33
N LYS A 3 24.88 -10.61 3.97
CA LYS A 3 23.80 -11.37 3.32
C LYS A 3 22.98 -10.41 2.47
N SER A 4 23.29 -10.33 1.18
CA SER A 4 22.41 -9.69 0.19
C SER A 4 21.20 -10.59 -0.03
N THR A 5 20.02 -10.14 0.37
CA THR A 5 18.76 -10.81 0.06
C THR A 5 18.17 -10.23 -1.22
N TYR A 6 17.81 -11.09 -2.16
CA TYR A 6 17.32 -10.69 -3.48
C TYR A 6 15.78 -10.66 -3.50
N ASP A 7 15.20 -9.78 -4.32
CA ASP A 7 13.77 -9.89 -4.62
C ASP A 7 13.50 -11.11 -5.53
N GLY A 8 12.23 -11.49 -5.59
CA GLY A 8 11.77 -12.63 -6.37
C GLY A 8 11.48 -12.33 -7.83
N ALA A 9 11.71 -11.09 -8.30
CA ALA A 9 11.36 -10.69 -9.66
C ALA A 9 12.04 -11.61 -10.67
N SER A 10 11.36 -11.95 -11.77
CA SER A 10 11.87 -12.92 -12.77
C SER A 10 13.26 -12.56 -13.30
N VAL A 11 13.54 -11.26 -13.45
CA VAL A 11 14.86 -10.72 -13.84
C VAL A 11 15.93 -11.05 -12.79
N MET A 12 15.59 -11.06 -11.50
CA MET A 12 16.51 -11.35 -10.40
C MET A 12 16.62 -12.84 -10.11
N SER A 13 15.49 -13.57 -10.09
CA SER A 13 15.36 -14.96 -9.66
C SER A 13 15.59 -16.00 -10.76
N GLY A 14 15.70 -15.58 -12.02
CA GLY A 14 15.94 -16.46 -13.16
C GLY A 14 17.16 -17.38 -12.97
N SER A 15 17.04 -18.65 -13.36
CA SER A 15 18.06 -19.68 -13.20
C SER A 15 19.11 -19.71 -14.31
N THR A 16 18.81 -19.16 -15.49
CA THR A 16 19.67 -19.22 -16.68
C THR A 16 20.29 -17.87 -17.05
N ASN A 17 19.52 -16.78 -16.97
CA ASN A 17 19.98 -15.42 -17.31
C ASN A 17 19.56 -14.38 -16.25
N GLY A 18 19.18 -14.85 -15.06
CA GLY A 18 18.84 -13.98 -13.95
C GLY A 18 20.05 -13.22 -13.41
N VAL A 19 19.82 -12.03 -12.89
CA VAL A 19 20.87 -11.21 -12.28
C VAL A 19 21.60 -11.96 -11.16
N GLN A 20 20.91 -12.84 -10.41
CA GLN A 20 21.56 -13.68 -9.40
C GLN A 20 22.60 -14.64 -9.98
N VAL A 21 22.40 -15.17 -11.19
CA VAL A 21 23.35 -16.07 -11.88
C VAL A 21 24.61 -15.29 -12.21
N LYS A 22 24.44 -14.12 -12.85
CA LYS A 22 25.55 -13.25 -13.26
C LYS A 22 26.37 -12.76 -12.05
N ILE A 23 25.71 -12.35 -10.98
CA ILE A 23 26.38 -11.93 -9.74
C ILE A 23 27.16 -13.10 -9.13
N ARG A 24 26.59 -14.31 -9.15
CA ARG A 24 27.24 -15.50 -8.64
C ARG A 24 28.49 -15.88 -9.46
N GLU A 25 28.42 -15.79 -10.78
CA GLU A 25 29.55 -16.02 -11.69
C GLU A 25 30.69 -15.01 -11.45
N VAL A 26 30.36 -13.71 -11.46
CA VAL A 26 31.35 -12.63 -11.23
C VAL A 26 31.97 -12.72 -9.83
N SER A 27 31.19 -13.08 -8.82
CA SER A 27 31.67 -13.22 -7.44
C SER A 27 32.39 -14.55 -7.16
N LYS A 28 32.57 -15.42 -8.16
CA LYS A 28 33.15 -16.78 -8.00
C LYS A 28 32.43 -17.56 -6.88
N ASN A 29 31.11 -17.58 -6.92
CA ASN A 29 30.23 -18.23 -5.94
C ASN A 29 30.29 -17.69 -4.49
N LYS A 30 30.97 -16.56 -4.23
CA LYS A 30 31.04 -15.96 -2.88
C LYS A 30 29.73 -15.31 -2.44
N CYS A 31 28.85 -14.98 -3.39
CA CYS A 31 27.54 -14.37 -3.13
C CYS A 31 26.41 -15.36 -3.50
N PRO A 32 25.90 -16.15 -2.56
CA PRO A 32 24.81 -17.08 -2.85
C PRO A 32 23.49 -16.33 -3.02
N TYR A 33 22.64 -16.83 -3.92
CA TYR A 33 21.28 -16.32 -4.04
C TYR A 33 20.44 -16.73 -2.83
N ILE A 34 20.02 -15.73 -2.06
CA ILE A 34 19.08 -15.91 -0.94
C ILE A 34 17.86 -15.06 -1.25
N HIS A 35 16.73 -15.72 -1.50
CA HIS A 35 15.47 -15.03 -1.70
C HIS A 35 15.04 -14.32 -0.41
N CYS A 36 14.57 -13.07 -0.52
CA CYS A 36 14.10 -12.30 0.61
C CYS A 36 12.86 -12.95 1.25
N TYR A 37 12.97 -13.39 2.51
CA TYR A 37 11.86 -13.98 3.26
C TYR A 37 10.72 -12.99 3.49
N ALA A 38 11.04 -11.71 3.72
CA ALA A 38 10.02 -10.68 3.85
C ALA A 38 9.19 -10.52 2.56
N HIS A 39 9.83 -10.64 1.39
CA HIS A 39 9.12 -10.62 0.11
C HIS A 39 8.23 -11.85 -0.07
N ARG A 40 8.70 -13.04 0.28
CA ARG A 40 7.88 -14.26 0.23
C ARG A 40 6.66 -14.17 1.15
N LEU A 41 6.87 -13.71 2.38
CA LEU A 41 5.78 -13.51 3.32
C LEU A 41 4.78 -12.48 2.80
N ASN A 42 5.24 -11.37 2.21
CA ASN A 42 4.37 -10.39 1.58
C ASN A 42 3.50 -11.01 0.47
N LEU A 43 4.07 -11.87 -0.39
CA LEU A 43 3.31 -12.56 -1.44
C LEU A 43 2.22 -13.46 -0.84
N VAL A 44 2.57 -14.31 0.14
CA VAL A 44 1.59 -15.17 0.82
C VAL A 44 0.47 -14.35 1.46
N LEU A 45 0.81 -13.26 2.16
CA LEU A 45 -0.18 -12.40 2.80
C LEU A 45 -1.09 -11.70 1.78
N VAL A 46 -0.53 -11.23 0.66
CA VAL A 46 -1.32 -10.63 -0.42
C VAL A 46 -2.29 -11.64 -1.02
N ASP A 47 -1.83 -12.86 -1.30
CA ASP A 47 -2.66 -13.90 -1.90
C ASP A 47 -3.77 -14.35 -0.96
N VAL A 48 -3.47 -14.56 0.33
CA VAL A 48 -4.47 -14.89 1.35
C VAL A 48 -5.48 -13.75 1.51
N ALA A 49 -5.02 -12.49 1.57
CA ALA A 49 -5.92 -11.34 1.69
C ALA A 49 -6.88 -11.24 0.49
N LYS A 50 -6.40 -11.50 -0.73
CA LYS A 50 -7.23 -11.54 -1.94
C LYS A 50 -8.23 -12.70 -1.96
N SER A 51 -7.88 -13.83 -1.34
CA SER A 51 -8.79 -14.99 -1.26
C SER A 51 -9.96 -14.78 -0.31
N VAL A 52 -9.89 -13.79 0.59
CA VAL A 52 -10.94 -13.45 1.54
C VAL A 52 -11.65 -12.19 1.06
N GLU A 53 -12.81 -12.37 0.43
CA GLU A 53 -13.57 -11.31 -0.26
C GLU A 53 -13.76 -10.03 0.58
N ILE A 54 -14.16 -10.17 1.84
CA ILE A 54 -14.38 -9.01 2.73
C ILE A 54 -13.09 -8.20 2.96
N VAL A 55 -11.95 -8.88 3.04
CA VAL A 55 -10.64 -8.24 3.22
C VAL A 55 -10.23 -7.54 1.93
N ASP A 56 -10.37 -8.21 0.78
CA ASP A 56 -10.04 -7.64 -0.52
C ASP A 56 -10.88 -6.39 -0.83
N ASN A 57 -12.19 -6.47 -0.62
CA ASN A 57 -13.12 -5.34 -0.79
C ASN A 57 -12.76 -4.17 0.14
N THR A 58 -12.39 -4.45 1.39
CA THR A 58 -11.98 -3.41 2.35
C THR A 58 -10.69 -2.73 1.88
N ILE A 59 -9.70 -3.49 1.42
CA ILE A 59 -8.45 -2.94 0.88
C ILE A 59 -8.72 -2.10 -0.38
N GLY A 60 -9.55 -2.61 -1.30
CA GLY A 60 -9.95 -1.87 -2.50
C GLY A 60 -10.66 -0.56 -2.18
N LEU A 61 -11.53 -0.54 -1.17
CA LEU A 61 -12.18 0.69 -0.70
C LEU A 61 -11.14 1.72 -0.21
N LEU A 62 -10.13 1.30 0.54
CA LEU A 62 -9.06 2.17 1.01
C LEU A 62 -8.27 2.79 -0.15
N GLU A 63 -7.99 2.00 -1.18
CA GLU A 63 -7.32 2.46 -2.40
C GLU A 63 -8.17 3.52 -3.12
N VAL A 64 -9.47 3.27 -3.28
CA VAL A 64 -10.39 4.21 -3.92
C VAL A 64 -10.49 5.51 -3.12
N ILE A 65 -10.57 5.45 -1.80
CA ILE A 65 -10.63 6.64 -0.95
C ILE A 65 -9.35 7.46 -1.08
N TYR A 66 -8.18 6.81 -1.05
CA TYR A 66 -6.91 7.47 -1.28
C TYR A 66 -6.86 8.17 -2.65
N ALA A 67 -7.20 7.45 -3.73
CA ALA A 67 -7.18 7.99 -5.09
C ALA A 67 -8.17 9.14 -5.27
N TYR A 68 -9.35 9.02 -4.65
CA TYR A 68 -10.37 10.05 -4.66
C TYR A 68 -9.87 11.31 -3.95
N GLN A 69 -9.32 11.23 -2.74
CA GLN A 69 -8.84 12.44 -2.06
C GLN A 69 -7.61 13.04 -2.76
N SER A 70 -6.67 12.21 -3.24
CA SER A 70 -5.37 12.68 -3.74
C SER A 70 -5.47 13.41 -5.06
N SER A 71 -6.55 13.15 -5.82
CA SER A 71 -6.80 13.79 -7.11
C SER A 71 -7.35 15.21 -6.99
N SER A 72 -7.44 15.80 -5.79
CA SER A 72 -7.76 17.22 -5.62
C SER A 72 -7.20 17.77 -4.31
N THR A 73 -6.51 18.91 -4.40
CA THR A 73 -6.06 19.67 -3.22
C THR A 73 -7.21 20.07 -2.29
N LEU A 74 -8.40 20.34 -2.84
CA LEU A 74 -9.60 20.63 -2.07
C LEU A 74 -10.07 19.40 -1.28
N ARG A 75 -10.15 18.23 -1.94
CA ARG A 75 -10.56 16.98 -1.28
C ARG A 75 -9.56 16.59 -0.19
N TYR A 76 -8.27 16.62 -0.50
CA TYR A 76 -7.19 16.43 0.48
C TYR A 76 -7.38 17.34 1.69
N LYS A 77 -7.62 18.64 1.46
CA LYS A 77 -7.82 19.61 2.54
C LYS A 77 -9.04 19.28 3.41
N ILE A 78 -10.15 18.83 2.83
CA ILE A 78 -11.34 18.42 3.60
C ILE A 78 -11.02 17.20 4.47
N PHE A 79 -10.36 16.18 3.93
CA PHE A 79 -9.93 15.01 4.71
C PHE A 79 -8.97 15.37 5.85
N PHE A 80 -8.17 16.42 5.68
CA PHE A 80 -7.30 16.97 6.72
C PHE A 80 -8.11 17.77 7.77
N ASP A 81 -8.98 18.68 7.32
CA ASP A 81 -9.70 19.63 8.15
C ASP A 81 -10.71 18.95 9.08
N VAL A 82 -11.34 17.85 8.65
CA VAL A 82 -12.31 17.13 9.48
C VAL A 82 -11.68 16.53 10.73
N GLN A 83 -10.35 16.34 10.77
CA GLN A 83 -9.58 15.75 11.89
C GLN A 83 -8.95 16.81 12.80
N LYS A 84 -9.21 18.10 12.62
CA LYS A 84 -8.56 19.18 13.39
C LYS A 84 -8.84 19.16 14.90
N ASP A 85 -9.90 18.47 15.30
CA ASP A 85 -10.30 18.19 16.68
C ASP A 85 -9.59 16.95 17.27
N CYS A 86 -8.89 16.16 16.46
CA CYS A 86 -8.08 15.06 16.94
C CYS A 86 -6.73 15.54 17.48
N GLU A 87 -6.20 14.83 18.48
CA GLU A 87 -4.83 15.03 18.99
C GLU A 87 -3.77 14.93 17.88
N THR A 88 -3.98 14.01 16.93
CA THR A 88 -3.09 13.81 15.78
C THR A 88 -3.87 13.69 14.48
N ILE A 89 -3.44 14.45 13.46
CA ILE A 89 -3.99 14.34 12.11
C ILE A 89 -3.24 13.25 11.36
N LEU A 90 -3.99 12.24 10.91
CA LEU A 90 -3.43 11.16 10.11
C LEU A 90 -3.70 11.43 8.63
N LYS A 91 -2.67 11.24 7.79
CA LYS A 91 -2.84 11.29 6.34
C LYS A 91 -3.50 10.00 5.87
N VAL A 92 -4.42 10.11 4.91
CA VAL A 92 -4.95 8.93 4.21
C VAL A 92 -3.75 8.22 3.55
N PRO A 93 -3.46 6.98 3.96
CA PRO A 93 -2.25 6.30 3.53
C PRO A 93 -2.34 5.88 2.07
N GLN A 94 -1.23 6.06 1.35
CA GLN A 94 -1.09 5.51 0.01
C GLN A 94 -0.90 4.01 0.09
N TYR A 95 -1.68 3.29 -0.70
CA TYR A 95 -1.53 1.86 -0.87
C TYR A 95 -0.29 1.50 -1.70
N SER A 96 0.33 0.36 -1.41
CA SER A 96 1.40 -0.22 -2.21
C SER A 96 1.27 -1.74 -2.28
N ASN A 97 1.23 -2.29 -3.49
CA ASN A 97 1.17 -3.74 -3.73
C ASN A 97 2.40 -4.48 -3.17
N THR A 98 3.56 -3.83 -3.14
CA THR A 98 4.85 -4.45 -2.82
C THR A 98 5.20 -4.38 -1.33
N ARG A 99 4.39 -3.69 -0.52
CA ARG A 99 4.68 -3.43 0.89
C ARG A 99 3.46 -3.68 1.75
N TRP A 100 3.37 -4.86 2.39
CA TRP A 100 2.32 -5.20 3.37
C TRP A 100 2.14 -4.12 4.45
N VAL A 101 3.22 -3.47 4.86
CA VAL A 101 3.18 -2.35 5.81
C VAL A 101 2.24 -1.23 5.34
N ALA A 102 2.13 -0.98 4.03
CA ALA A 102 1.19 0.00 3.48
C ALA A 102 -0.28 -0.45 3.66
N LYS A 103 -0.58 -1.74 3.49
CA LYS A 103 -1.91 -2.31 3.75
C LYS A 103 -2.30 -2.18 5.21
N TYR A 104 -1.39 -2.57 6.12
CA TYR A 104 -1.59 -2.42 7.55
C TYR A 104 -1.87 -0.96 7.93
N LYS A 105 -1.08 -0.01 7.42
CA LYS A 105 -1.32 1.43 7.64
C LYS A 105 -2.69 1.88 7.14
N GLY A 106 -3.15 1.37 6.00
CA GLY A 106 -4.50 1.57 5.46
C GLY A 106 -5.59 1.15 6.43
N ILE A 107 -5.55 -0.12 6.84
CA ILE A 107 -6.54 -0.71 7.75
C ILE A 107 -6.53 0.04 9.09
N HIS A 108 -5.35 0.26 9.66
CA HIS A 108 -5.17 0.98 10.92
C HIS A 108 -5.70 2.42 10.86
N PHE A 109 -5.44 3.15 9.77
CA PHE A 109 -6.00 4.48 9.56
C PHE A 109 -7.52 4.44 9.59
N PHE A 110 -8.13 3.50 8.88
CA PHE A 110 -9.59 3.39 8.82
C PHE A 110 -10.20 3.03 10.17
N LEU A 111 -9.61 2.08 10.89
CA LEU A 111 -10.07 1.71 12.24
C LEU A 111 -10.10 2.91 13.18
N ILE A 112 -9.13 3.82 13.07
CA ILE A 112 -8.97 4.96 13.98
C ILE A 112 -9.71 6.22 13.50
N ARG A 113 -9.93 6.36 12.19
CA ARG A 113 -10.49 7.58 11.56
C ARG A 113 -11.76 7.32 10.74
N PHE A 114 -12.43 6.19 10.94
CA PHE A 114 -13.63 5.82 10.19
C PHE A 114 -14.68 6.94 10.15
N GLU A 115 -15.06 7.46 11.32
CA GLU A 115 -16.07 8.53 11.42
C GLU A 115 -15.65 9.81 10.67
N HIS A 116 -14.36 10.14 10.73
CA HIS A 116 -13.79 11.30 10.06
C HIS A 116 -13.80 11.12 8.53
N VAL A 117 -13.54 9.91 8.05
CA VAL A 117 -13.68 9.57 6.63
C VAL A 117 -15.13 9.77 6.18
N ILE A 118 -16.11 9.26 6.93
CA ILE A 118 -17.53 9.43 6.62
C ILE A 118 -17.92 10.91 6.63
N LYS A 119 -17.45 11.68 7.61
CA LYS A 119 -17.66 13.13 7.72
C LYS A 119 -17.10 13.87 6.49
N ALA A 120 -15.89 13.56 6.07
CA ALA A 120 -15.27 14.16 4.88
C ALA A 120 -16.06 13.84 3.60
N LEU A 121 -16.41 12.57 3.39
CA LEU A 121 -17.20 12.14 2.22
C LEU A 121 -18.59 12.79 2.20
N SER A 122 -19.23 12.93 3.36
CA SER A 122 -20.54 13.59 3.50
C SER A 122 -20.45 15.07 3.11
N GLN A 123 -19.45 15.81 3.60
CA GLN A 123 -19.22 17.21 3.23
C GLN A 123 -18.98 17.38 1.73
N LEU A 124 -18.16 16.50 1.13
CA LEU A 124 -17.89 16.50 -0.31
C LEU A 124 -19.15 16.23 -1.13
N SER A 125 -19.98 15.27 -0.72
CA SER A 125 -21.24 14.95 -1.41
C SER A 125 -22.22 16.13 -1.42
N SER A 126 -22.29 16.90 -0.32
CA SER A 126 -23.17 18.06 -0.20
C SER A 126 -22.72 19.23 -1.09
N SER A 127 -21.42 19.36 -1.30
CA SER A 127 -20.82 20.41 -2.13
C SER A 127 -21.00 20.14 -3.62
N SER A 128 -21.01 18.87 -4.05
CA SER A 128 -21.26 18.47 -5.44
C SER A 128 -22.69 18.74 -5.91
N LYS A 129 -23.69 18.77 -5.00
CA LYS A 129 -25.10 19.06 -5.34
C LYS A 129 -25.37 20.53 -5.67
N LYS A 130 -24.47 21.45 -5.31
CA LYS A 130 -24.62 22.90 -5.57
C LYS A 130 -24.11 23.37 -6.95
N LYS A 131 -23.57 22.47 -7.78
CA LYS A 131 -23.08 22.76 -9.14
C LYS A 131 -23.87 21.96 -10.19
N ARG A 132 -25.11 22.34 -10.44
CA ARG A 132 -25.79 22.09 -11.73
C ARG A 132 -26.60 23.35 -12.05
N PRO A 133 -26.14 24.21 -13.00
CA PRO A 133 -27.05 25.09 -13.71
C PRO A 133 -28.04 24.27 -14.55
#